data_AF-A0A254N1G3-F1
#
_entry.id   AF-A0A254N1G3-F1
#
_cell.length_a   1.000
_cell.length_b   1.000
_cell.length_c   1.000
_cell.angle_alpha   90.00
_cell.angle_beta   90.00
_cell.angle_gamma   90.00
#
_symmetry.space_group_name_H-M   'P 1'
#
loop_
_entity.id
_entity.type
_entity.pdbx_description
1 polymer ?
#
loop_
_entity_poly.entity_id
_entity_poly.type
_entity_poly.pdbx_seq_one_letter_code
_entity_poly.pdbx_strand_id
1 'polypeptide(L)'
;MQSSRRHLLLSATLAALPLAGHCQAPAPCATPSLGALSQRMGKAWLCTADNRLAPTARQVLQDSQLAFQQQLVQLGRAVENPEQAGGLRALARRYEDYQTLLAGRPDADSHRALLATANEMLTLAQLASGSRAGLPWQARLAARQRLLSQRIALLGLANADAAATRRERQSAIYEFEAGQQTLREAGGSALRPFLATADAAWTPLRDAAGAGQPAPVFNASERLLAVMETVTEHCSRIT
;
A
#
# COMPACT_ATOMS: atom_id res chain seq x y z
N MET A 1 -37.39 -68.38 -10.85
CA MET A 1 -38.46 -67.36 -10.70
C MET A 1 -38.18 -66.54 -9.45
N GLN A 2 -38.05 -65.22 -9.64
CA GLN A 2 -38.51 -64.11 -8.79
C GLN A 2 -38.11 -63.99 -7.28
N SER A 3 -37.61 -62.77 -7.02
CA SER A 3 -37.70 -61.90 -5.82
C SER A 3 -37.02 -62.37 -4.52
N SER A 4 -36.04 -61.66 -3.92
CA SER A 4 -35.91 -60.24 -3.52
C SER A 4 -36.72 -59.85 -2.28
N ARG A 5 -35.99 -59.49 -1.19
CA ARG A 5 -36.21 -58.40 -0.19
C ARG A 5 -35.44 -58.77 1.12
N ARG A 6 -34.28 -58.16 1.43
CA ARG A 6 -34.00 -56.82 2.00
C ARG A 6 -34.50 -56.59 3.45
N HIS A 7 -33.59 -56.62 4.42
CA HIS A 7 -33.58 -55.81 5.64
C HIS A 7 -32.11 -55.51 6.00
N LEU A 8 -31.59 -54.29 5.75
CA LEU A 8 -31.53 -53.13 6.66
C LEU A 8 -30.59 -53.34 7.86
N LEU A 9 -29.32 -52.98 7.69
CA LEU A 9 -28.42 -52.57 8.77
C LEU A 9 -28.07 -51.10 8.56
N LEU A 10 -28.55 -50.25 9.47
CA LEU A 10 -28.20 -48.85 9.60
C LEU A 10 -26.85 -48.76 10.33
N SER A 11 -25.80 -48.36 9.61
CA SER A 11 -24.53 -47.92 10.19
C SER A 11 -24.44 -46.41 10.00
N ALA A 12 -24.69 -45.66 11.07
CA ALA A 12 -24.52 -44.21 11.08
C ALA A 12 -23.03 -43.88 11.22
N THR A 13 -22.37 -43.57 10.10
CA THR A 13 -21.05 -42.95 10.10
C THR A 13 -21.20 -41.43 10.21
N LEU A 14 -20.90 -40.90 11.40
CA LEU A 14 -20.67 -39.48 11.62
C LEU A 14 -19.39 -39.08 10.85
N ALA A 15 -19.57 -38.51 9.67
CA ALA A 15 -18.50 -37.83 8.94
C ALA A 15 -18.21 -36.49 9.63
N ALA A 16 -17.11 -36.40 10.37
CA ALA A 16 -16.55 -35.13 10.81
C ALA A 16 -16.01 -34.39 9.59
N LEU A 17 -16.72 -33.35 9.14
CA LEU A 17 -16.26 -32.38 8.16
C LEU A 17 -15.17 -31.49 8.80
N PRO A 18 -13.96 -31.40 8.24
CA PRO A 18 -13.02 -30.37 8.67
C PRO A 18 -13.43 -29.04 8.02
N LEU A 19 -14.08 -28.18 8.79
CA LEU A 19 -14.23 -26.75 8.47
C LEU A 19 -12.90 -26.04 8.78
N ALA A 20 -11.88 -26.31 7.97
CA ALA A 20 -10.64 -25.55 7.96
C ALA A 20 -10.78 -24.40 6.95
N GLY A 21 -11.41 -23.30 7.39
CA GLY A 21 -11.27 -22.02 6.72
C GLY A 21 -9.82 -21.57 6.83
N HIS A 22 -9.02 -21.85 5.80
CA HIS A 22 -7.65 -21.36 5.73
C HIS A 22 -7.71 -19.85 5.47
N CYS A 23 -7.64 -19.04 6.52
CA CYS A 23 -7.17 -17.66 6.40
C CYS A 23 -5.71 -17.73 5.93
N GLN A 24 -5.48 -17.84 4.63
CA GLN A 24 -4.15 -17.64 4.08
C GLN A 24 -3.69 -16.25 4.47
N ALA A 25 -2.53 -16.18 5.14
CA ALA A 25 -1.87 -14.90 5.37
C ALA A 25 -1.70 -14.20 4.01
N PRO A 26 -1.96 -12.89 3.91
CA PRO A 26 -1.80 -12.16 2.66
C PRO A 26 -0.38 -12.35 2.12
N ALA A 27 -0.25 -12.49 0.80
CA ALA A 27 1.05 -12.63 0.16
C ALA A 27 1.98 -11.47 0.59
N PRO A 28 3.30 -11.68 0.71
CA PRO A 28 4.22 -10.67 1.24
C PRO A 28 4.19 -9.32 0.50
N CYS A 29 3.81 -9.32 -0.78
CA CYS A 29 3.61 -8.10 -1.58
C CYS A 29 2.21 -7.48 -1.48
N ALA A 30 1.20 -8.25 -1.04
CA ALA A 30 -0.14 -7.73 -0.79
C ALA A 30 -0.16 -6.84 0.46
N THR A 31 0.73 -7.08 1.42
CA THR A 31 0.95 -6.18 2.56
C THR A 31 1.56 -4.85 2.09
N PRO A 32 1.03 -3.69 2.53
CA PRO A 32 1.64 -2.40 2.23
C PRO A 32 3.09 -2.34 2.73
N SER A 33 4.01 -1.82 1.91
CA SER A 33 5.39 -1.58 2.37
C SER A 33 5.44 -0.45 3.42
N LEU A 34 6.43 -0.49 4.32
CA LEU A 34 6.67 0.59 5.29
C LEU A 34 6.80 1.97 4.61
N GLY A 35 7.43 2.03 3.44
CA GLY A 35 7.54 3.26 2.65
C GLY A 35 6.18 3.75 2.14
N ALA A 36 5.32 2.87 1.63
CA ALA A 36 3.99 3.25 1.17
C ALA A 36 3.11 3.75 2.33
N LEU A 37 3.19 3.07 3.50
CA LEU A 37 2.47 3.47 4.71
C LEU A 37 2.94 4.84 5.22
N SER A 38 4.25 5.12 5.23
CA SER A 38 4.76 6.42 5.67
C SER A 38 4.30 7.57 4.76
N GLN A 39 4.18 7.33 3.45
CA GLN A 39 3.61 8.33 2.53
C GLN A 39 2.10 8.52 2.76
N ARG A 40 1.36 7.41 2.97
CA ARG A 40 -0.09 7.45 3.26
C ARG A 40 -0.38 8.22 4.54
N MET A 41 0.44 8.05 5.60
CA MET A 41 0.34 8.84 6.84
C MET A 41 0.47 10.33 6.57
N GLY A 42 1.53 10.76 5.86
CA GLY A 42 1.78 12.18 5.62
C GLY A 42 0.66 12.81 4.81
N LYS A 43 0.19 12.11 3.78
CA LYS A 43 -0.96 12.53 2.97
C LYS A 43 -2.21 12.71 3.83
N ALA A 44 -2.53 11.71 4.64
CA ALA A 44 -3.71 11.73 5.50
C ALA A 44 -3.63 12.85 6.54
N TRP A 45 -2.45 13.05 7.14
CA TRP A 45 -2.22 14.11 8.11
C TRP A 45 -2.46 15.50 7.50
N LEU A 46 -1.97 15.79 6.29
CA LEU A 46 -2.26 17.06 5.60
C LEU A 46 -3.76 17.31 5.41
N CYS A 47 -4.53 16.25 5.12
CA CYS A 47 -5.98 16.34 4.97
C CYS A 47 -6.74 16.54 6.30
N THR A 48 -6.08 16.43 7.45
CA THR A 48 -6.75 16.69 8.76
C THR A 48 -7.04 18.18 8.99
N ALA A 49 -6.41 19.07 8.22
CA ALA A 49 -6.69 20.51 8.26
C ALA A 49 -8.01 20.89 7.56
N ASP A 50 -8.51 20.05 6.65
CA ASP A 50 -9.81 20.26 5.98
C ASP A 50 -10.93 19.65 6.83
N ASN A 51 -11.83 20.49 7.37
CA ASN A 51 -12.93 20.05 8.23
C ASN A 51 -13.83 18.96 7.59
N ARG A 52 -13.97 18.94 6.26
CA ARG A 52 -14.80 17.95 5.56
C ARG A 52 -14.10 16.59 5.49
N LEU A 53 -12.77 16.58 5.37
CA LEU A 53 -11.96 15.37 5.26
C LEU A 53 -11.48 14.88 6.61
N ALA A 54 -11.38 15.75 7.62
CA ALA A 54 -10.72 15.48 8.88
C ALA A 54 -11.15 14.17 9.56
N PRO A 55 -12.45 13.79 9.62
CA PRO A 55 -12.85 12.52 10.22
C PRO A 55 -12.21 11.32 9.50
N THR A 56 -12.37 11.24 8.18
CA THR A 56 -11.84 10.15 7.36
C THR A 56 -10.30 10.17 7.31
N ALA A 57 -9.70 11.35 7.22
CA ALA A 57 -8.26 11.54 7.19
C ALA A 57 -7.59 11.08 8.50
N ARG A 58 -8.20 11.35 9.65
CA ARG A 58 -7.71 10.84 10.95
C ARG A 58 -7.80 9.33 11.04
N GLN A 59 -8.89 8.72 10.55
CA GLN A 59 -9.01 7.26 10.50
C GLN A 59 -7.91 6.65 9.64
N VAL A 60 -7.72 7.16 8.41
CA VAL A 60 -6.67 6.71 7.49
C VAL A 60 -5.27 6.86 8.11
N LEU A 61 -5.02 7.95 8.83
CA LEU A 61 -3.77 8.16 9.55
C LEU A 61 -3.55 7.10 10.64
N GLN A 62 -4.55 6.87 11.50
CA GLN A 62 -4.49 5.88 12.59
C GLN A 62 -4.30 4.46 12.04
N ASP A 63 -5.06 4.07 11.03
CA ASP A 63 -4.94 2.76 10.38
C ASP A 63 -3.54 2.56 9.78
N SER A 64 -3.00 3.61 9.15
CA SER A 64 -1.66 3.56 8.58
C SER A 64 -0.58 3.43 9.65
N GLN A 65 -0.70 4.16 10.78
CA GLN A 65 0.21 4.07 11.92
C GLN A 65 0.20 2.67 12.53
N LEU A 66 -0.98 2.10 12.74
CA LEU A 66 -1.13 0.75 13.26
C LEU A 66 -0.49 -0.29 12.32
N ALA A 67 -0.82 -0.25 11.03
CA ALA A 67 -0.26 -1.17 10.05
C ALA A 67 1.27 -1.04 9.94
N PHE A 68 1.81 0.18 10.04
CA PHE A 68 3.25 0.42 10.00
C PHE A 68 3.95 -0.20 11.20
N GLN A 69 3.43 0.02 12.41
CA GLN A 69 4.00 -0.55 13.64
C GLN A 69 3.98 -2.08 13.59
N GLN A 70 2.86 -2.67 13.16
CA GLN A 70 2.74 -4.13 12.98
C GLN A 70 3.78 -4.65 11.99
N GLN A 71 3.91 -4.01 10.83
CA GLN A 71 4.86 -4.42 9.80
C GLN A 71 6.31 -4.24 10.25
N LEU A 72 6.62 -3.19 11.01
CA LEU A 72 7.94 -2.95 11.57
C LEU A 72 8.34 -4.06 12.55
N VAL A 73 7.42 -4.48 13.42
CA VAL A 73 7.64 -5.62 14.34
C VAL A 73 7.80 -6.92 13.58
N GLN A 74 6.97 -7.18 12.57
CA GLN A 74 7.06 -8.39 11.74
C GLN A 74 8.42 -8.49 11.03
N LEU A 75 8.86 -7.41 10.38
CA LEU A 75 10.16 -7.36 9.72
C LEU A 75 11.32 -7.46 10.71
N GLY A 76 11.17 -6.91 11.93
CA GLY A 76 12.15 -7.07 13.01
C GLY A 76 12.32 -8.50 13.50
N ARG A 77 11.32 -9.37 13.34
CA ARG A 77 11.40 -10.81 13.64
C ARG A 77 12.00 -11.63 12.50
N ALA A 78 11.95 -11.11 11.28
CA ALA A 78 12.39 -11.77 10.06
C ALA A 78 13.62 -11.07 9.43
N VAL A 79 14.55 -10.64 10.28
CA VAL A 79 15.79 -10.00 9.84
C VAL A 79 16.70 -11.03 9.16
N GLU A 80 17.11 -10.75 7.93
CA GLU A 80 17.94 -11.65 7.12
C GLU A 80 19.44 -11.33 7.24
N ASN A 81 19.79 -10.06 7.47
CA ASN A 81 21.19 -9.62 7.54
C ASN A 81 21.39 -8.37 8.43
N PRO A 82 22.64 -8.04 8.82
CA PRO A 82 22.93 -6.91 9.71
C PRO A 82 22.56 -5.53 9.14
N GLU A 83 22.64 -5.35 7.82
CA GLU A 83 22.29 -4.11 7.14
C GLU A 83 20.79 -3.82 7.27
N GLN A 84 19.95 -4.82 6.99
CA GLN A 84 18.50 -4.76 7.19
C GLN A 84 18.15 -4.46 8.66
N ALA A 85 18.87 -5.10 9.60
CA ALA A 85 18.69 -4.84 11.04
C ALA A 85 19.01 -3.38 11.39
N GLY A 86 20.09 -2.83 10.82
CA GLY A 86 20.47 -1.42 10.97
C GLY A 86 19.42 -0.47 10.38
N GLY A 87 18.94 -0.77 9.17
CA GLY A 87 17.88 -0.02 8.50
C GLY A 87 16.58 0.01 9.31
N LEU A 88 16.15 -1.13 9.86
CA LEU A 88 14.94 -1.22 10.70
C LEU A 88 15.08 -0.41 12.00
N ARG A 89 16.26 -0.42 12.65
CA ARG A 89 16.51 0.42 13.84
C ARG A 89 16.48 1.90 13.51
N ALA A 90 17.13 2.32 12.43
CA ALA A 90 17.13 3.70 11.98
C ALA A 90 15.71 4.17 11.61
N LEU A 91 14.95 3.32 10.91
CA LEU A 91 13.55 3.57 10.56
C LEU A 91 12.66 3.69 11.80
N ALA A 92 12.83 2.81 12.79
CA ALA A 92 12.08 2.86 14.06
C ALA A 92 12.32 4.19 14.80
N ARG A 93 13.59 4.62 14.91
CA ARG A 93 13.93 5.91 15.52
C ARG A 93 13.34 7.08 14.74
N ARG A 94 13.45 7.06 13.40
CA ARG A 94 12.90 8.15 12.59
C ARG A 94 11.37 8.19 12.63
N TYR A 95 10.73 7.05 12.84
CA TYR A 95 9.30 6.97 13.04
C TYR A 95 8.85 7.68 14.33
N GLU A 96 9.63 7.67 15.40
CA GLU A 96 9.32 8.41 16.63
C GLU A 96 9.25 9.93 16.39
N ASP A 97 10.22 10.48 15.65
CA ASP A 97 10.19 11.89 15.23
C ASP A 97 8.96 12.16 14.35
N TYR A 98 8.65 11.23 13.45
CA TYR A 98 7.52 11.38 12.55
C TYR A 98 6.19 11.37 13.32
N GLN A 99 6.03 10.50 14.30
CA GLN A 99 4.86 10.50 15.19
C GLN A 99 4.72 11.84 15.94
N THR A 100 5.83 12.41 16.41
CA THR A 100 5.84 13.72 17.09
C THR A 100 5.33 14.81 16.15
N LEU A 101 5.79 14.83 14.90
CA LEU A 101 5.29 15.75 13.88
C LEU A 101 3.79 15.54 13.59
N LEU A 102 3.37 14.28 13.42
CA LEU A 102 1.99 13.91 13.08
C LEU A 102 0.99 14.15 14.22
N ALA A 103 1.46 14.30 15.47
CA ALA A 103 0.62 14.68 16.61
C ALA A 103 0.21 16.16 16.57
N GLY A 104 0.95 16.99 15.85
CA GLY A 104 0.62 18.40 15.61
C GLY A 104 -0.47 18.60 14.55
N ARG A 105 -0.84 19.86 14.33
CA ARG A 105 -1.74 20.26 13.23
C ARG A 105 -0.92 20.71 12.02
N PRO A 106 -1.39 20.45 10.78
CA PRO A 106 -0.72 20.98 9.59
C PRO A 106 -0.72 22.51 9.53
N ASP A 107 0.45 23.07 9.25
CA ASP A 107 0.72 24.47 8.97
C ASP A 107 1.85 24.60 7.91
N ALA A 108 2.16 25.82 7.47
CA ALA A 108 3.10 26.03 6.37
C ALA A 108 4.52 25.50 6.66
N ASP A 109 5.01 25.64 7.90
CA ASP A 109 6.37 25.20 8.28
C ASP A 109 6.43 23.68 8.41
N SER A 110 5.40 23.08 9.01
CA SER A 110 5.28 21.64 9.18
C SER A 110 5.08 20.90 7.86
N HIS A 111 4.55 21.52 6.80
CA HIS A 111 4.50 20.90 5.46
C HIS A 111 5.90 20.57 4.93
N ARG A 112 6.88 21.47 5.12
CA ARG A 112 8.26 21.22 4.67
C ARG A 112 8.92 20.14 5.52
N ALA A 113 8.77 20.23 6.84
CA ALA A 113 9.28 19.22 7.77
C ALA A 113 8.68 17.84 7.48
N LEU A 114 7.39 17.79 7.13
CA LEU A 114 6.68 16.58 6.73
C LEU A 114 7.30 15.95 5.49
N LEU A 115 7.50 16.72 4.41
CA LEU A 115 8.08 16.18 3.19
C LEU A 115 9.50 15.64 3.40
N ALA A 116 10.32 16.37 4.16
CA ALA A 116 11.67 15.93 4.50
C ALA A 116 11.64 14.61 5.29
N THR A 117 10.84 14.57 6.35
CA THR A 117 10.69 13.38 7.21
C THR A 117 10.13 12.20 6.43
N ALA A 118 9.09 12.40 5.60
CA ALA A 118 8.49 11.36 4.79
C ALA A 118 9.46 10.82 3.72
N ASN A 119 10.34 11.66 3.17
CA ASN A 119 11.37 11.23 2.23
C ASN A 119 12.45 10.38 2.92
N GLU A 120 12.92 10.80 4.09
CA GLU A 120 13.86 10.02 4.89
C GLU A 120 13.26 8.67 5.32
N MET A 121 12.00 8.66 5.76
CA MET A 121 11.25 7.44 6.06
C MET A 121 11.15 6.51 4.84
N LEU A 122 10.96 7.06 3.64
CA LEU A 122 10.93 6.29 2.40
C LEU A 122 12.29 5.66 2.09
N THR A 123 13.38 6.42 2.18
CA THR A 123 14.75 5.94 1.98
C THR A 123 15.11 4.85 2.99
N LEU A 124 14.83 5.08 4.27
CA LEU A 124 15.08 4.10 5.33
C LEU A 124 14.23 2.83 5.14
N ALA A 125 12.98 2.96 4.71
CA ALA A 125 12.13 1.80 4.42
C ALA A 125 12.63 0.98 3.23
N GLN A 126 13.31 1.59 2.26
CA GLN A 126 13.96 0.86 1.17
C GLN A 126 15.16 0.06 1.68
N LEU A 127 16.01 0.66 2.53
CA LEU A 127 17.15 -0.03 3.15
C LEU A 127 16.71 -1.13 4.13
N ALA A 128 15.61 -0.90 4.85
CA ALA A 128 15.02 -1.87 5.78
C ALA A 128 14.24 -2.99 5.08
N SER A 129 13.99 -2.87 3.77
CA SER A 129 13.32 -3.93 3.01
C SER A 129 14.29 -5.09 2.81
N GLY A 130 13.92 -6.29 3.30
CA GLY A 130 14.66 -7.52 3.03
C GLY A 130 14.62 -7.94 1.56
N SER A 131 15.23 -9.08 1.25
CA SER A 131 15.28 -9.62 -0.11
C SER A 131 13.87 -9.87 -0.66
N ARG A 132 13.64 -9.44 -1.91
CA ARG A 132 12.39 -9.72 -2.64
C ARG A 132 12.61 -10.70 -3.81
N ALA A 133 13.76 -11.38 -3.84
CA ALA A 133 14.15 -12.24 -4.97
C ALA A 133 13.17 -13.40 -5.22
N GLY A 134 12.49 -13.89 -4.18
CA GLY A 134 11.48 -14.96 -4.29
C GLY A 134 10.09 -14.50 -4.74
N LEU A 135 9.86 -13.20 -4.97
CA LEU A 135 8.55 -12.69 -5.38
C LEU A 135 8.48 -12.49 -6.91
N PRO A 136 7.33 -12.83 -7.55
CA PRO A 136 7.08 -12.51 -8.95
C PRO A 136 7.37 -11.04 -9.22
N TRP A 137 8.08 -10.75 -10.31
CA TRP A 137 8.50 -9.39 -10.59
C TRP A 137 7.31 -8.44 -10.82
N GLN A 138 6.20 -8.95 -11.35
CA GLN A 138 4.95 -8.21 -11.52
C GLN A 138 4.38 -7.79 -10.16
N ALA A 139 4.49 -8.64 -9.14
CA ALA A 139 4.02 -8.34 -7.80
C ALA A 139 4.89 -7.26 -7.14
N ARG A 140 6.22 -7.32 -7.36
CA ARG A 140 7.14 -6.28 -6.92
C ARG A 140 6.85 -4.94 -7.59
N LEU A 141 6.58 -4.96 -8.90
CA LEU A 141 6.23 -3.77 -9.66
C LEU A 141 4.88 -3.18 -9.22
N ALA A 142 3.85 -4.00 -9.05
CA ALA A 142 2.54 -3.56 -8.54
C ALA A 142 2.64 -2.96 -7.12
N ALA A 143 3.44 -3.55 -6.24
CA ALA A 143 3.71 -2.98 -4.92
C ALA A 143 4.45 -1.63 -5.01
N ARG A 144 5.36 -1.46 -5.98
CA ARG A 144 5.99 -0.16 -6.27
C ARG A 144 4.97 0.87 -6.76
N GLN A 145 4.03 0.47 -7.62
CA GLN A 145 2.95 1.33 -8.08
C GLN A 145 2.06 1.83 -6.94
N ARG A 146 1.75 0.98 -5.94
CA ARG A 146 1.06 1.41 -4.70
C ARG A 146 1.82 2.50 -3.98
N LEU A 147 3.13 2.33 -3.78
CA LEU A 147 3.97 3.34 -3.13
C LEU A 147 3.98 4.65 -3.90
N LEU A 148 4.17 4.59 -5.22
CA LEU A 148 4.18 5.77 -6.10
C LEU A 148 2.84 6.52 -6.04
N SER A 149 1.71 5.81 -6.03
CA SER A 149 0.39 6.45 -5.89
C SER A 149 0.27 7.30 -4.61
N GLN A 150 0.80 6.80 -3.49
CA GLN A 150 0.80 7.52 -2.21
C GLN A 150 1.81 8.67 -2.21
N ARG A 151 2.98 8.49 -2.84
CA ARG A 151 3.99 9.55 -2.99
C ARG A 151 3.46 10.70 -3.84
N ILE A 152 2.82 10.41 -4.97
CA ILE A 152 2.23 11.40 -5.88
C ILE A 152 1.15 12.19 -5.15
N ALA A 153 0.29 11.51 -4.39
CA ALA A 153 -0.74 12.16 -3.59
C ALA A 153 -0.15 13.08 -2.51
N LEU A 154 0.85 12.61 -1.75
CA LEU A 154 1.55 13.42 -0.76
C LEU A 154 2.17 14.67 -1.40
N LEU A 155 2.90 14.51 -2.51
CA LEU A 155 3.51 15.62 -3.24
C LEU A 155 2.49 16.58 -3.87
N GLY A 156 1.29 16.08 -4.20
CA GLY A 156 0.17 16.91 -4.64
C GLY A 156 -0.36 17.83 -3.53
N LEU A 157 -0.35 17.37 -2.27
CA LEU A 157 -0.87 18.11 -1.12
C LEU A 157 0.17 19.01 -0.45
N ALA A 158 1.42 18.55 -0.35
CA ALA A 158 2.40 19.07 0.60
C ALA A 158 3.14 20.35 0.12
N ASN A 159 2.46 21.24 -0.60
CA ASN A 159 2.98 22.45 -1.27
C ASN A 159 3.25 22.26 -2.78
N ALA A 160 2.17 22.23 -3.58
CA ALA A 160 2.21 22.12 -5.04
C ALA A 160 2.96 23.26 -5.74
N ASP A 161 3.23 24.38 -5.06
CA ASP A 161 3.83 25.58 -5.64
C ASP A 161 5.36 25.61 -5.56
N ALA A 162 5.97 24.73 -4.77
CA ALA A 162 7.41 24.57 -4.76
C ALA A 162 7.90 23.84 -6.03
N ALA A 163 8.79 24.46 -6.79
CA ALA A 163 9.33 23.90 -8.05
C ALA A 163 10.01 22.53 -7.85
N ALA A 164 10.66 22.31 -6.71
CA ALA A 164 11.24 21.01 -6.36
C ALA A 164 10.16 19.92 -6.20
N THR A 165 9.11 20.20 -5.41
CA THR A 165 7.98 19.28 -5.20
C THR A 165 7.27 18.94 -6.51
N ARG A 166 7.07 19.92 -7.41
CA ARG A 166 6.49 19.66 -8.73
C ARG A 166 7.35 18.75 -9.60
N ARG A 167 8.67 18.98 -9.63
CA ARG A 167 9.60 18.12 -10.39
C ARG A 167 9.61 16.71 -9.87
N GLU A 168 9.65 16.53 -8.55
CA GLU A 168 9.59 15.22 -7.94
C GLU A 168 8.26 14.51 -8.23
N ARG A 169 7.14 15.24 -8.13
CA ARG A 169 5.81 14.70 -8.46
C ARG A 169 5.75 14.23 -9.91
N GLN A 170 6.30 15.02 -10.83
CA GLN A 170 6.34 14.67 -12.24
C GLN A 170 7.22 13.44 -12.50
N SER A 171 8.36 13.33 -11.81
CA SER A 171 9.20 12.13 -11.85
C SER A 171 8.45 10.89 -11.36
N ALA A 172 7.71 11.00 -10.25
CA ALA A 172 6.92 9.90 -9.71
C ALA A 172 5.75 9.52 -10.63
N ILE A 173 5.11 10.49 -11.30
CA ILE A 173 4.10 10.27 -12.34
C ILE A 173 4.68 9.46 -13.49
N TYR A 174 5.84 9.85 -14.03
CA TYR A 174 6.47 9.13 -15.13
C TYR A 174 6.87 7.71 -14.74
N GLU A 175 7.43 7.51 -13.55
CA GLU A 175 7.75 6.18 -13.04
C GLU A 175 6.48 5.32 -12.88
N PHE A 176 5.38 5.91 -12.42
CA PHE A 176 4.11 5.21 -12.25
C PHE A 176 3.54 4.76 -13.61
N GLU A 177 3.46 5.69 -14.55
CA GLU A 177 2.90 5.41 -15.89
C GLU A 177 3.75 4.39 -16.67
N ALA A 178 5.07 4.48 -16.56
CA ALA A 178 5.98 3.48 -17.13
C ALA A 178 5.74 2.09 -16.52
N GLY A 179 5.62 1.99 -15.19
CA GLY A 179 5.35 0.72 -14.52
C GLY A 179 3.97 0.13 -14.84
N GLN A 180 2.93 0.97 -14.95
CA GLN A 180 1.60 0.54 -15.42
C GLN A 180 1.67 0.01 -16.87
N GLN A 181 2.41 0.68 -17.76
CA GLN A 181 2.62 0.19 -19.12
C GLN A 181 3.32 -1.18 -19.13
N THR A 182 4.39 -1.34 -18.35
CA THR A 182 5.08 -2.64 -18.24
C THR A 182 4.17 -3.74 -17.70
N LEU A 183 3.33 -3.45 -16.70
CA LEU A 183 2.35 -4.41 -16.19
C LEU A 183 1.29 -4.77 -17.25
N ARG A 184 0.89 -3.82 -18.10
CA ARG A 184 -0.05 -4.09 -19.21
C ARG A 184 0.56 -4.99 -20.28
N GLU A 185 1.80 -4.74 -20.67
CA GLU A 185 2.51 -5.53 -21.69
C GLU A 185 2.80 -6.95 -21.22
N ALA A 186 3.19 -7.11 -19.95
CA ALA A 186 3.43 -8.41 -19.35
C ALA A 186 2.15 -9.10 -18.85
N GLY A 187 1.03 -8.40 -18.81
CA GLY A 187 -0.22 -8.86 -18.23
C GLY A 187 -0.94 -9.87 -19.13
N GLY A 188 -1.05 -11.11 -18.64
CA GLY A 188 -1.93 -12.12 -19.23
C GLY A 188 -3.41 -11.71 -19.18
N SER A 189 -4.28 -12.45 -19.88
CA SER A 189 -5.73 -12.15 -19.97
C SER A 189 -6.41 -11.97 -18.61
N ALA A 190 -5.97 -12.72 -17.59
CA ALA A 190 -6.49 -12.64 -16.22
C ALA A 190 -6.18 -11.32 -15.50
N LEU A 191 -5.07 -10.63 -15.84
CA LEU A 191 -4.65 -9.40 -15.17
C LEU A 191 -5.27 -8.14 -15.82
N ARG A 192 -5.64 -8.23 -17.11
CA ARG A 192 -6.13 -7.09 -17.90
C ARG A 192 -7.33 -6.35 -17.30
N PRO A 193 -8.38 -7.00 -16.75
CA PRO A 193 -9.52 -6.29 -16.18
C PRO A 193 -9.13 -5.44 -14.96
N PHE A 194 -8.21 -5.94 -14.13
CA PHE A 194 -7.72 -5.22 -12.95
C PHE A 194 -6.84 -4.03 -13.34
N LEU A 195 -5.99 -4.18 -14.36
CA LEU A 195 -5.17 -3.08 -14.88
C LEU A 195 -6.02 -2.00 -15.54
N ALA A 196 -7.06 -2.37 -16.29
CA ALA A 196 -7.99 -1.40 -16.86
C ALA A 196 -8.72 -0.59 -15.77
N THR A 197 -9.08 -1.25 -14.66
CA THR A 197 -9.66 -0.58 -13.48
C THR A 197 -8.64 0.36 -12.82
N ALA A 198 -7.37 -0.04 -12.73
CA ALA A 198 -6.30 0.79 -12.21
C ALA A 198 -6.06 2.04 -13.06
N ASP A 199 -6.07 1.90 -14.39
CA ASP A 199 -5.92 3.01 -15.34
C ASP A 199 -7.07 4.02 -15.21
N ALA A 200 -8.31 3.52 -15.08
CA ALA A 200 -9.47 4.37 -14.85
C ALA A 200 -9.41 5.10 -13.49
N ALA A 201 -8.84 4.47 -12.46
CA ALA A 201 -8.62 5.08 -11.15
C ALA A 201 -7.40 6.02 -11.11
N TRP A 202 -6.45 5.90 -12.05
CA TRP A 202 -5.25 6.72 -12.12
C TRP A 202 -5.54 8.16 -12.57
N THR A 203 -6.36 8.33 -13.61
CA THR A 203 -6.61 9.66 -14.21
C THR A 203 -7.11 10.70 -13.20
N PRO A 204 -8.10 10.40 -12.33
CA PRO A 204 -8.55 11.34 -11.31
C PRO A 204 -7.45 11.74 -10.33
N LEU A 205 -6.55 10.82 -9.95
CA LEU A 205 -5.45 11.14 -9.04
C LEU A 205 -4.43 12.05 -9.72
N ARG A 206 -4.02 11.71 -10.95
CA ARG A 206 -3.05 12.51 -11.71
C ARG A 206 -3.49 13.95 -11.85
N ASP A 207 -4.74 14.15 -12.27
CA ASP A 207 -5.28 15.47 -12.54
C ASP A 207 -5.46 16.27 -11.23
N ALA A 208 -6.00 15.61 -10.18
CA ALA A 208 -6.14 16.22 -8.86
C ALA A 208 -4.80 16.62 -8.23
N ALA A 209 -3.77 15.76 -8.35
CA ALA A 209 -2.44 16.01 -7.80
C ALA A 209 -1.71 17.13 -8.56
N GLY A 210 -1.99 17.30 -9.85
CA GLY A 210 -1.56 18.45 -10.64
C GLY A 210 -2.19 19.75 -10.16
N ALA A 211 -3.50 19.73 -9.87
CA ALA A 211 -4.26 20.89 -9.39
C ALA A 211 -4.10 21.19 -7.90
N GLY A 212 -3.52 20.28 -7.11
CA GLY A 212 -3.32 20.45 -5.66
C GLY A 212 -4.62 20.46 -4.84
N GLN A 213 -5.71 19.87 -5.34
CA GLN A 213 -7.02 19.92 -4.68
C GLN A 213 -7.13 18.87 -3.57
N PRO A 214 -7.27 19.25 -2.27
CA PRO A 214 -7.13 18.28 -1.17
C PRO A 214 -8.09 17.10 -1.21
N ALA A 215 -9.39 17.37 -1.32
CA ALA A 215 -10.41 16.31 -1.32
C ALA A 215 -10.32 15.39 -2.55
N PRO A 216 -10.19 15.89 -3.79
CA PRO A 216 -9.95 15.06 -4.96
C PRO A 216 -8.68 14.21 -4.86
N VAL A 217 -7.54 14.78 -4.41
CA VAL A 217 -6.29 14.03 -4.26
C VAL A 217 -6.45 12.91 -3.24
N PHE A 218 -7.01 13.22 -2.07
CA PHE A 218 -7.22 12.26 -1.00
C PHE A 218 -8.09 11.08 -1.47
N ASN A 219 -9.28 11.37 -1.98
CA ASN A 219 -10.24 10.34 -2.40
C ASN A 219 -9.73 9.51 -3.57
N ALA A 220 -9.15 10.14 -4.60
CA ALA A 220 -8.63 9.43 -5.76
C ALA A 220 -7.45 8.53 -5.39
N SER A 221 -6.56 8.98 -4.48
CA SER A 221 -5.42 8.18 -4.03
C SER A 221 -5.83 6.95 -3.22
N GLU A 222 -6.85 7.04 -2.37
CA GLU A 222 -7.35 5.89 -1.60
C GLU A 222 -8.08 4.90 -2.51
N ARG A 223 -8.85 5.41 -3.48
CA ARG A 223 -9.49 4.56 -4.51
C ARG A 223 -8.44 3.80 -5.33
N LEU A 224 -7.42 4.49 -5.83
CA LEU A 224 -6.36 3.86 -6.61
C LEU A 224 -5.57 2.85 -5.76
N LEU A 225 -5.30 3.15 -4.49
CA LEU A 225 -4.63 2.22 -3.58
C LEU A 225 -5.38 0.90 -3.46
N ALA A 226 -6.69 0.94 -3.24
CA ALA A 226 -7.54 -0.26 -3.13
C ALA A 226 -7.55 -1.09 -4.44
N VAL A 227 -7.57 -0.42 -5.59
CA VAL A 227 -7.48 -1.11 -6.88
C VAL A 227 -6.10 -1.76 -7.07
N MET A 228 -5.04 -1.03 -6.74
CA MET A 228 -3.67 -1.54 -6.84
C MET A 228 -3.37 -2.67 -5.85
N GLU A 229 -4.05 -2.71 -4.71
CA GLU A 229 -4.03 -3.86 -3.79
C GLU A 229 -4.55 -5.13 -4.47
N THR A 230 -5.68 -5.01 -5.16
CA THR A 230 -6.27 -6.11 -5.93
C THR A 230 -5.34 -6.58 -7.07
N VAL A 231 -4.73 -5.64 -7.79
CA VAL A 231 -3.71 -5.94 -8.83
C VAL A 231 -2.51 -6.67 -8.20
N THR A 232 -2.00 -6.19 -7.07
CA THR A 232 -0.83 -6.78 -6.42
C THR A 232 -1.10 -8.19 -5.93
N GLU A 233 -2.29 -8.44 -5.37
CA GLU A 233 -2.72 -9.76 -4.96
C GLU A 233 -2.78 -10.73 -6.15
N HIS A 234 -3.33 -10.31 -7.28
CA HIS A 234 -3.33 -11.12 -8.50
C HIS A 234 -1.91 -11.42 -9.00
N CYS A 235 -1.06 -10.39 -9.08
CA CYS A 235 0.33 -10.56 -9.48
C CYS A 235 1.11 -11.51 -8.56
N SER A 236 0.76 -11.55 -7.26
CA SER A 236 1.42 -12.43 -6.28
C SER A 236 1.14 -13.92 -6.51
N ARG A 237 0.05 -14.23 -7.21
CA ARG A 237 -0.39 -15.59 -7.52
C ARG A 237 0.07 -16.07 -8.89
N ILE A 238 0.74 -15.22 -9.67
CA ILE A 238 1.31 -15.61 -10.96
C ILE A 238 2.55 -16.46 -10.68
N THR A 239 2.41 -17.76 -10.91
CA THR A 239 3.49 -18.76 -10.91
C THR A 239 4.19 -18.80 -12.25
#